data_AF-A0A7K0YIB2-F1
#
_entry.id   AF-A0A7K0YIB2-F1
#
_cell.length_a   1.000
_cell.length_b   1.000
_cell.length_c   1.000
_cell.angle_alpha   90.00
_cell.angle_beta   90.00
_cell.angle_gamma   90.00
#
_symmetry.space_group_name_H-M   'P 1'
#
loop_
_entity.id
_entity.type
_entity.pdbx_description
1 polymer ?
#
loop_
_entity_poly.entity_id
_entity_poly.type
_entity_poly.pdbx_seq_one_letter_code
_entity_poly.pdbx_strand_id
1 'polypeptide(L)'
;NYIIKGDRANRARWIKRCLALMALGVLHFSFLWHGDIIFMYGLFGLLLIPFFFRADRTLRIWTRVVFIVTSAILLIVATLLFVAEQVLTEEALQTSMELKLDEVLLNGSFIEAIPARLEVWAYGISTGIILQGGFAFAAFLLGLRMAKTQFLTSPIDVNQNSKLIKRGLLLGAPIQILAALALVQNEQSADPSEAVYLFALTVSFIAAPLLSMFFVGVIRKLVEEKPNTVSWMKPAGQMSLTVYISQSIITSLIFGPWGLGLFQDLQTWQVLILAFGIWGLLVYLSTIWLKKYKQGPLEKLVHSVTKDR
;
A
#
# COMPACT_ATOMS: atom_id res chain seq x y z
N ASN A 1 -14.44 -0.48 -19.21
CA ASN A 1 -14.47 -0.90 -17.79
C ASN A 1 -13.65 -2.17 -17.64
N TYR A 2 -12.61 -2.17 -16.81
CA TYR A 2 -11.74 -3.35 -16.58
C TYR A 2 -12.34 -4.34 -15.58
N ILE A 3 -13.23 -3.88 -14.71
CA ILE A 3 -13.97 -4.76 -13.80
C ILE A 3 -14.83 -5.68 -14.67
N ILE A 4 -14.72 -6.98 -14.43
CA ILE A 4 -15.57 -8.01 -15.02
C ILE A 4 -17.01 -7.75 -14.54
N LYS A 5 -17.69 -6.81 -15.20
CA LYS A 5 -19.09 -6.48 -14.98
C LYS A 5 -19.90 -7.36 -15.92
N GLY A 6 -20.56 -8.37 -15.35
CA GLY A 6 -21.65 -9.09 -16.01
C GLY A 6 -21.30 -10.03 -17.16
N ASP A 7 -20.10 -9.95 -17.74
CA ASP A 7 -19.71 -10.77 -18.89
C ASP A 7 -18.33 -11.42 -18.69
N ARG A 8 -18.27 -12.74 -18.85
CA ARG A 8 -17.03 -13.55 -18.79
C ARG A 8 -16.03 -13.17 -19.88
N ALA A 9 -16.46 -12.49 -20.95
CA ALA A 9 -15.62 -12.03 -22.04
C ALA A 9 -14.44 -11.15 -21.57
N ASN A 10 -14.59 -10.39 -20.48
CA ASN A 10 -13.52 -9.52 -19.96
C ASN A 10 -12.50 -10.23 -19.06
N ARG A 11 -12.63 -11.56 -18.85
CA ARG A 11 -11.71 -12.31 -17.99
C ARG A 11 -10.29 -12.39 -18.54
N ALA A 12 -10.14 -12.60 -19.85
CA ALA A 12 -8.83 -12.66 -20.51
C ALA A 12 -8.09 -11.32 -20.34
N ARG A 13 -8.76 -10.21 -20.65
CA ARG A 13 -8.24 -8.86 -20.41
C ARG A 13 -7.84 -8.59 -18.97
N TRP A 14 -8.64 -9.04 -18.00
CA TRP A 14 -8.32 -8.89 -16.58
C TRP A 14 -7.05 -9.65 -16.20
N ILE A 15 -6.92 -10.91 -16.64
CA ILE A 15 -5.72 -11.72 -16.40
C ILE A 15 -4.49 -11.06 -17.02
N LYS A 16 -4.57 -10.66 -18.30
CA LYS A 16 -3.47 -9.95 -18.99
C LYS A 16 -3.04 -8.70 -18.22
N ARG A 17 -4.00 -7.94 -17.67
CA ARG A 17 -3.71 -6.75 -16.86
C ARG A 17 -2.99 -7.11 -15.57
N CYS A 18 -3.44 -8.13 -14.87
CA CYS A 18 -2.79 -8.59 -13.65
C CYS A 18 -1.34 -9.04 -13.92
N LEU A 19 -1.13 -9.81 -15.00
CA LEU A 19 0.21 -10.24 -15.42
C LEU A 19 1.09 -9.06 -15.85
N ALA A 20 0.54 -8.06 -16.53
CA ALA A 20 1.26 -6.84 -16.88
C ALA A 20 1.68 -6.04 -15.64
N LEU A 21 0.81 -5.95 -14.62
CA LEU A 21 1.16 -5.35 -13.33
C LEU A 21 2.25 -6.16 -12.62
N MET A 22 2.15 -7.49 -12.60
CA MET A 22 3.20 -8.33 -12.01
C MET A 22 4.54 -8.13 -12.72
N ALA A 23 4.57 -8.09 -14.05
CA ALA A 23 5.79 -7.83 -14.81
C ALA A 23 6.36 -6.43 -14.51
N LEU A 24 5.52 -5.40 -14.41
CA LEU A 24 5.96 -4.06 -13.99
C LEU A 24 6.47 -4.04 -12.55
N GLY A 25 5.85 -4.80 -11.65
CA GLY A 25 6.32 -4.99 -10.28
C GLY A 25 7.73 -5.59 -10.24
N VAL A 26 7.99 -6.64 -11.03
CA VAL A 26 9.34 -7.23 -11.16
C VAL A 26 10.37 -6.21 -11.59
N LEU A 27 10.06 -5.41 -12.61
CA LEU A 27 10.95 -4.33 -13.02
C LEU A 27 11.12 -3.29 -11.90
N HIS A 28 10.03 -2.92 -11.23
CA HIS A 28 10.04 -1.88 -10.21
C HIS A 28 10.84 -2.28 -8.97
N PHE A 29 10.65 -3.48 -8.40
CA PHE A 29 11.44 -3.91 -7.25
C PHE A 29 12.90 -4.19 -7.60
N SER A 30 13.20 -4.58 -8.83
CA SER A 30 14.59 -4.81 -9.27
C SER A 30 15.35 -3.49 -9.46
N PHE A 31 14.74 -2.53 -10.16
CA PHE A 31 15.44 -1.33 -10.62
C PHE A 31 15.24 -0.10 -9.72
N LEU A 32 14.15 -0.02 -8.96
CA LEU A 32 13.76 1.22 -8.28
C LEU A 32 13.64 1.04 -6.77
N TRP A 33 12.73 0.19 -6.30
CA TRP A 33 12.43 0.11 -4.87
C TRP A 33 11.89 -1.26 -4.45
N HIS A 34 12.56 -1.89 -3.48
CA HIS A 34 12.23 -3.23 -2.97
C HIS A 34 10.86 -3.31 -2.26
N GLY A 35 10.20 -2.21 -1.95
CA GLY A 35 8.85 -2.20 -1.33
C GLY A 35 7.68 -2.24 -2.32
N ASP A 36 7.87 -2.83 -3.50
CA ASP A 36 6.86 -2.87 -4.56
C ASP A 36 5.51 -3.47 -4.10
N ILE A 37 4.43 -2.75 -4.41
CA ILE A 37 3.05 -3.22 -4.18
C ILE A 37 2.36 -3.64 -5.49
N ILE A 38 2.91 -3.28 -6.66
CA ILE A 38 2.28 -3.52 -7.95
C ILE A 38 2.22 -5.02 -8.24
N PHE A 39 3.30 -5.75 -7.94
CA PHE A 39 3.34 -7.21 -8.06
C PHE A 39 2.20 -7.85 -7.26
N MET A 40 2.06 -7.44 -5.99
CA MET A 40 1.01 -7.94 -5.10
C MET A 40 -0.38 -7.55 -5.57
N TYR A 41 -0.56 -6.37 -6.15
CA TYR A 41 -1.85 -5.96 -6.73
C TYR A 41 -2.24 -6.79 -7.95
N GLY A 42 -1.27 -7.15 -8.79
CA GLY A 42 -1.48 -8.11 -9.87
C GLY A 42 -1.88 -9.49 -9.34
N LEU A 43 -1.16 -10.00 -8.34
CA LEU A 43 -1.46 -11.28 -7.69
C LEU A 43 -2.87 -11.28 -7.04
N PHE A 44 -3.20 -10.28 -6.25
CA PHE A 44 -4.52 -10.12 -5.64
C PHE A 44 -5.62 -9.97 -6.69
N GLY A 45 -5.33 -9.29 -7.81
CA GLY A 45 -6.23 -9.24 -8.95
C GLY A 45 -6.56 -10.62 -9.51
N LEU A 46 -5.59 -11.52 -9.62
CA LEU A 46 -5.83 -12.92 -10.01
C LEU A 46 -6.63 -13.68 -8.96
N LEU A 47 -6.27 -13.53 -7.67
CA LEU A 47 -7.00 -14.16 -6.55
C LEU A 47 -8.44 -13.66 -6.41
N LEU A 48 -8.75 -12.47 -6.94
CA LEU A 48 -10.10 -11.91 -6.94
C LEU A 48 -11.03 -12.55 -7.99
N ILE A 49 -10.48 -13.24 -8.99
CA ILE A 49 -11.25 -13.88 -10.08
C ILE A 49 -12.41 -14.77 -9.59
N PRO A 50 -12.20 -15.72 -8.66
CA PRO A 50 -13.29 -16.57 -8.15
C PRO A 50 -14.39 -15.81 -7.40
N PHE A 51 -14.18 -14.53 -7.07
CA PHE A 51 -15.10 -13.71 -6.27
C PHE A 51 -15.98 -12.76 -7.11
N PHE A 52 -15.62 -12.40 -8.34
CA PHE A 52 -16.36 -11.41 -9.16
C PHE A 52 -17.87 -11.67 -9.23
N PHE A 53 -18.24 -12.94 -9.45
CA PHE A 53 -19.63 -13.34 -9.65
C PHE A 53 -20.28 -13.94 -8.40
N ARG A 54 -19.62 -13.87 -7.25
CA ARG A 54 -20.19 -14.39 -5.99
C ARG A 54 -21.19 -13.42 -5.37
N ALA A 55 -22.12 -13.97 -4.59
CA ALA A 55 -23.13 -13.18 -3.87
C ALA A 55 -22.50 -12.26 -2.81
N ASP A 56 -23.21 -11.18 -2.43
CA ASP A 56 -22.76 -10.25 -1.38
C ASP A 56 -22.42 -10.98 -0.07
N ARG A 57 -23.23 -11.98 0.29
CA ARG A 57 -23.00 -12.84 1.46
C ARG A 57 -21.64 -13.51 1.43
N THR A 58 -21.25 -14.09 0.28
CA THR A 58 -19.95 -14.74 0.11
C THR A 58 -18.81 -13.74 0.25
N LEU A 59 -18.88 -12.58 -0.41
CA LEU A 59 -17.85 -11.55 -0.30
C LEU A 59 -17.68 -11.08 1.15
N ARG A 60 -18.79 -10.87 1.86
CA ARG A 60 -18.80 -10.46 3.26
C ARG A 60 -18.18 -11.51 4.19
N ILE A 61 -18.51 -12.79 4.00
CA ILE A 61 -17.94 -13.89 4.80
C ILE A 61 -16.45 -13.98 4.56
N TRP A 62 -15.99 -14.05 3.30
CA TRP A 62 -14.57 -14.18 2.98
C TRP A 62 -13.75 -12.98 3.40
N THR A 63 -14.28 -11.75 3.27
CA THR A 63 -13.61 -10.55 3.81
C THR A 63 -13.35 -10.69 5.31
N ARG A 64 -14.35 -11.16 6.08
CA ARG A 64 -14.23 -11.36 7.54
C ARG A 64 -13.29 -12.51 7.88
N VAL A 65 -13.39 -13.64 7.18
CA VAL A 65 -12.54 -14.82 7.42
C VAL A 65 -11.08 -14.47 7.18
N VAL A 66 -10.75 -13.89 6.02
CA VAL A 66 -9.37 -13.49 5.71
C VAL A 66 -8.86 -12.50 6.75
N PHE A 67 -9.65 -11.47 7.07
CA PHE A 67 -9.26 -10.48 8.07
C PHE A 67 -9.01 -11.08 9.46
N ILE A 68 -9.91 -11.94 9.96
CA ILE A 68 -9.80 -12.56 11.28
C ILE A 68 -8.63 -13.53 11.32
N VAL A 69 -8.44 -14.36 10.28
CA VAL A 69 -7.34 -15.32 10.21
C VAL A 69 -6.00 -14.59 10.18
N THR A 70 -5.85 -13.54 9.37
CA THR A 70 -4.62 -12.73 9.36
C THR A 70 -4.38 -12.06 10.71
N SER A 71 -5.43 -11.51 11.35
CA SER A 71 -5.32 -10.93 12.69
C SER A 71 -4.86 -11.96 13.73
N ALA A 72 -5.42 -13.17 13.68
CA ALA A 72 -5.06 -14.26 14.59
C ALA A 72 -3.61 -14.73 14.37
N ILE A 73 -3.17 -14.87 13.11
CA ILE A 73 -1.78 -15.22 12.78
C ILE A 73 -0.84 -14.17 13.37
N LEU A 74 -1.11 -12.87 13.20
CA LEU A 74 -0.24 -11.83 13.75
C LEU A 74 -0.21 -11.81 15.27
N LEU A 75 -1.35 -11.99 15.93
CA LEU A 75 -1.38 -12.10 17.39
C LEU A 75 -0.60 -13.31 17.89
N ILE A 76 -0.68 -14.44 17.18
CA ILE A 76 0.12 -15.63 17.50
C ILE A 76 1.60 -15.34 17.32
N VAL A 77 2.02 -14.74 16.20
CA VAL A 77 3.44 -14.40 15.96
C VAL A 77 3.94 -13.40 17.02
N ALA A 78 3.18 -12.36 17.35
CA ALA A 78 3.53 -11.41 18.41
C ALA A 78 3.65 -12.09 19.79
N THR A 79 2.75 -13.02 20.11
CA THR A 79 2.79 -13.77 21.37
C THR A 79 3.98 -14.73 21.41
N LEU A 80 4.28 -15.41 20.31
CA LEU A 80 5.43 -16.30 20.21
C LEU A 80 6.74 -15.52 20.35
N LEU A 81 6.82 -14.33 19.73
CA LEU A 81 7.98 -13.45 19.86
C LEU A 81 8.16 -12.97 21.30
N PHE A 82 7.07 -12.59 21.98
CA PHE A 82 7.12 -12.25 23.40
C PHE A 82 7.65 -13.41 24.25
N VAL A 83 7.21 -14.64 24.01
CA VAL A 83 7.73 -15.82 24.72
C VAL A 83 9.21 -16.05 24.37
N ALA A 84 9.60 -15.85 23.11
CA ALA A 84 10.97 -16.03 22.66
C ALA A 84 11.92 -15.05 23.36
N GLU A 85 11.55 -13.78 23.51
CA GLU A 85 12.33 -12.77 24.24
C GLU A 85 12.61 -13.14 25.70
N GLN A 86 11.70 -13.88 26.35
CA GLN A 86 11.85 -14.27 27.75
C GLN A 86 12.73 -15.53 27.93
N VAL A 87 12.92 -16.32 26.87
CA VAL A 87 13.54 -17.64 26.93
C VAL A 87 14.87 -17.71 26.18
N LEU A 88 15.03 -16.93 25.12
CA LEU A 88 16.23 -16.87 24.29
C LEU A 88 17.17 -15.77 24.76
N THR A 89 18.47 -15.98 24.59
CA THR A 89 19.49 -14.95 24.81
C THR A 89 19.44 -13.89 23.70
N GLU A 90 19.83 -12.66 24.00
CA GLU A 90 19.85 -11.54 23.03
C GLU A 90 20.64 -11.88 21.74
N GLU A 91 21.75 -12.61 21.85
CA GLU A 91 22.54 -13.08 20.70
C GLU A 91 21.75 -13.99 19.74
N ALA A 92 20.76 -14.74 20.25
CA ALA A 92 19.92 -15.60 19.40
C ALA A 92 18.82 -14.83 18.67
N LEU A 93 18.49 -13.62 19.14
CA LEU A 93 17.47 -12.74 18.56
C LEU A 93 18.08 -11.71 17.60
N GLN A 94 19.35 -11.36 17.78
CA GLN A 94 20.11 -10.49 16.87
C GLN A 94 20.48 -11.24 15.58
N THR A 95 19.53 -11.36 14.66
CA THR A 95 19.87 -11.58 13.26
C THR A 95 20.01 -10.21 12.61
N SER A 96 21.15 -9.55 12.80
CA SER A 96 21.46 -8.31 12.10
C SER A 96 21.64 -8.62 10.61
N MET A 97 20.54 -8.63 9.86
CA MET A 97 20.63 -8.34 8.44
C MET A 97 20.94 -6.85 8.33
N GLU A 98 22.22 -6.50 8.47
CA GLU A 98 22.73 -5.33 7.76
C GLU A 98 22.45 -5.62 6.28
N LEU A 99 21.38 -5.00 5.77
CA LEU A 99 20.99 -5.23 4.40
C LEU A 99 22.13 -4.66 3.56
N LYS A 100 22.82 -5.52 2.80
CA LYS A 100 23.76 -5.14 1.73
C LYS A 100 23.26 -3.97 0.87
N LEU A 101 21.94 -3.79 0.81
CA LEU A 101 21.31 -2.64 0.18
C LEU A 101 21.72 -1.29 0.78
N ASP A 102 21.83 -1.16 2.09
CA ASP A 102 22.19 0.10 2.76
C ASP A 102 23.62 0.51 2.41
N GLU A 103 24.56 -0.44 2.43
CA GLU A 103 25.95 -0.23 1.98
C GLU A 103 25.99 0.29 0.54
N VAL A 104 25.24 -0.35 -0.36
CA VAL A 104 25.17 0.02 -1.76
C VAL A 104 24.47 1.38 -1.97
N LEU A 105 23.50 1.73 -1.14
CA LEU A 105 22.83 3.04 -1.17
C LEU A 105 23.68 4.17 -0.58
N LEU A 106 24.73 3.86 0.19
CA LEU A 106 25.70 4.85 0.65
C LEU A 106 26.81 5.07 -0.38
N ASN A 107 27.42 3.99 -0.89
CA ASN A 107 28.68 4.09 -1.64
C ASN A 107 28.70 3.35 -3.00
N GLY A 108 27.65 2.60 -3.32
CA GLY A 108 27.62 1.75 -4.51
C GLY A 108 27.10 2.42 -5.77
N SER A 109 26.90 1.62 -6.80
CA SER A 109 26.35 2.02 -8.10
C SER A 109 24.91 1.54 -8.27
N PHE A 110 24.20 2.13 -9.25
CA PHE A 110 22.82 1.74 -9.57
C PHE A 110 22.71 0.25 -9.94
N ILE A 111 23.72 -0.29 -10.60
CA ILE A 111 23.75 -1.70 -11.04
C ILE A 111 23.97 -2.63 -9.85
N GLU A 112 24.84 -2.26 -8.91
CA GLU A 112 25.05 -3.03 -7.67
C GLU A 112 23.82 -3.05 -6.77
N ALA A 113 22.97 -2.01 -6.86
CA ALA A 113 21.73 -1.94 -6.08
C ALA A 113 20.67 -2.94 -6.56
N ILE A 114 20.74 -3.42 -7.80
CA ILE A 114 19.74 -4.35 -8.37
C ILE A 114 19.72 -5.69 -7.61
N PRO A 115 20.83 -6.45 -7.48
CA PRO A 115 20.81 -7.71 -6.74
C PRO A 115 20.49 -7.49 -5.26
N ALA A 116 20.95 -6.39 -4.66
CA ALA A 116 20.64 -6.08 -3.27
C ALA A 116 19.13 -5.84 -3.06
N ARG A 117 18.47 -5.09 -3.94
CA ARG A 117 17.00 -4.90 -3.88
C ARG A 117 16.24 -6.21 -4.06
N LEU A 118 16.70 -7.08 -4.96
CA LEU A 118 16.10 -8.39 -5.20
C LEU A 118 16.15 -9.28 -3.96
N GLU A 119 17.27 -9.27 -3.25
CA GLU A 119 17.46 -10.00 -2.00
C GLU A 119 16.51 -9.50 -0.90
N VAL A 120 16.46 -8.17 -0.70
CA VAL A 120 15.53 -7.56 0.26
C VAL A 120 14.08 -7.88 -0.08
N TRP A 121 13.69 -7.79 -1.36
CA TRP A 121 12.33 -8.12 -1.79
C TRP A 121 12.01 -9.60 -1.60
N ALA A 122 12.95 -10.51 -1.92
CA ALA A 122 12.76 -11.95 -1.79
C ALA A 122 12.59 -12.39 -0.33
N TYR A 123 13.33 -11.77 0.60
CA TYR A 123 13.12 -11.98 2.03
C TYR A 123 11.81 -11.32 2.50
N GLY A 124 11.64 -10.04 2.13
CA GLY A 124 10.54 -9.19 2.57
C GLY A 124 9.16 -9.59 2.06
N ILE A 125 9.05 -10.31 0.94
CA ILE A 125 7.73 -10.75 0.46
C ILE A 125 7.09 -11.76 1.41
N SER A 126 7.87 -12.64 2.04
CA SER A 126 7.35 -13.63 2.98
C SER A 126 6.78 -12.96 4.23
N THR A 127 7.53 -12.03 4.82
CA THR A 127 7.13 -11.22 5.97
C THR A 127 5.97 -10.30 5.60
N GLY A 128 6.02 -9.63 4.44
CA GLY A 128 4.96 -8.75 3.96
C GLY A 128 3.63 -9.46 3.71
N ILE A 129 3.65 -10.70 3.22
CA ILE A 129 2.43 -11.53 3.07
C ILE A 129 1.79 -11.81 4.43
N ILE A 130 2.61 -12.17 5.43
CA ILE A 130 2.16 -12.47 6.78
C ILE A 130 1.62 -11.21 7.47
N LEU A 131 2.39 -10.10 7.41
CA LEU A 131 2.07 -8.83 8.06
C LEU A 131 0.87 -8.11 7.44
N GLN A 132 0.82 -8.02 6.11
CA GLN A 132 -0.12 -7.13 5.42
C GLN A 132 -0.94 -7.82 4.33
N GLY A 133 -0.43 -8.90 3.73
CA GLY A 133 -1.02 -9.51 2.54
C GLY A 133 -2.49 -9.88 2.70
N GLY A 134 -2.87 -10.51 3.81
CA GLY A 134 -4.25 -10.86 4.09
C GLY A 134 -5.16 -9.64 4.31
N PHE A 135 -4.69 -8.61 5.03
CA PHE A 135 -5.44 -7.36 5.20
C PHE A 135 -5.65 -6.63 3.88
N ALA A 136 -4.62 -6.56 3.04
CA ALA A 136 -4.71 -5.98 1.70
C ALA A 136 -5.73 -6.76 0.85
N PHE A 137 -5.69 -8.10 0.84
CA PHE A 137 -6.66 -8.91 0.10
C PHE A 137 -8.10 -8.76 0.64
N ALA A 138 -8.27 -8.65 1.96
CA ALA A 138 -9.57 -8.33 2.56
C ALA A 138 -10.11 -6.96 2.07
N ALA A 139 -9.23 -5.96 1.92
CA ALA A 139 -9.59 -4.67 1.34
C ALA A 139 -9.97 -4.79 -0.15
N PHE A 140 -9.31 -5.67 -0.94
CA PHE A 140 -9.72 -5.96 -2.33
C PHE A 140 -11.13 -6.59 -2.40
N LEU A 141 -11.44 -7.54 -1.52
CA LEU A 141 -12.78 -8.16 -1.43
C LEU A 141 -13.85 -7.13 -1.03
N LEU A 142 -13.53 -6.26 -0.07
CA LEU A 142 -14.40 -5.16 0.34
C LEU A 142 -14.61 -4.17 -0.82
N GLY A 143 -13.55 -3.80 -1.54
CA GLY A 143 -13.62 -2.92 -2.71
C GLY A 143 -14.49 -3.50 -3.82
N LEU A 144 -14.35 -4.79 -4.13
CA LEU A 144 -15.21 -5.50 -5.08
C LEU A 144 -16.68 -5.44 -4.65
N ARG A 145 -16.96 -5.70 -3.36
CA ARG A 145 -18.31 -5.63 -2.80
C ARG A 145 -18.90 -4.22 -2.92
N MET A 146 -18.14 -3.20 -2.54
CA MET A 146 -18.57 -1.79 -2.61
C MET A 146 -18.78 -1.31 -4.05
N ALA A 147 -18.00 -1.82 -5.00
CA ALA A 147 -18.19 -1.54 -6.41
C ALA A 147 -19.51 -2.13 -6.95
N LYS A 148 -19.96 -3.28 -6.43
CA LYS A 148 -21.26 -3.86 -6.79
C LYS A 148 -22.44 -3.02 -6.27
N THR A 149 -22.30 -2.44 -5.09
CA THR A 149 -23.32 -1.56 -4.49
C THR A 149 -23.23 -0.10 -4.94
N GLN A 150 -22.37 0.22 -5.92
CA GLN A 150 -22.15 1.60 -6.40
C GLN A 150 -21.86 2.59 -5.26
N PHE A 151 -21.10 2.16 -4.25
CA PHE A 151 -20.92 2.94 -3.01
C PHE A 151 -20.30 4.34 -3.23
N LEU A 152 -19.48 4.51 -4.26
CA LEU A 152 -18.82 5.79 -4.57
C LEU A 152 -19.64 6.70 -5.50
N THR A 153 -20.85 6.29 -5.87
CA THR A 153 -21.74 7.07 -6.74
C THR A 153 -22.45 8.18 -5.97
N SER A 154 -22.69 9.29 -6.65
CA SER A 154 -23.48 10.44 -6.16
C SER A 154 -24.96 10.26 -6.54
N PRO A 155 -25.93 10.66 -5.71
CA PRO A 155 -25.74 11.32 -4.40
C PRO A 155 -25.31 10.35 -3.30
N ILE A 156 -24.50 10.83 -2.36
CA ILE A 156 -24.11 10.03 -1.20
C ILE A 156 -25.21 10.01 -0.12
N ASP A 157 -25.35 8.90 0.59
CA ASP A 157 -26.14 8.86 1.83
C ASP A 157 -25.39 9.64 2.93
N VAL A 158 -25.89 10.84 3.24
CA VAL A 158 -25.31 11.77 4.23
C VAL A 158 -25.24 11.14 5.62
N ASN A 159 -26.27 10.40 6.03
CA ASN A 159 -26.34 9.80 7.36
C ASN A 159 -25.34 8.64 7.49
N GLN A 160 -25.26 7.78 6.47
CA GLN A 160 -24.28 6.71 6.42
C GLN A 160 -22.85 7.28 6.39
N ASN A 161 -22.61 8.31 5.58
CA ASN A 161 -21.29 8.93 5.47
C ASN A 161 -20.85 9.61 6.77
N SER A 162 -21.76 10.31 7.45
CA SER A 162 -21.51 10.89 8.77
C SER A 162 -21.15 9.83 9.82
N LYS A 163 -21.83 8.67 9.80
CA LYS A 163 -21.47 7.53 10.68
C LYS A 163 -20.07 7.00 10.40
N LEU A 164 -19.63 6.93 9.13
CA LEU A 164 -18.27 6.52 8.78
C LEU A 164 -17.22 7.48 9.32
N ILE A 165 -17.43 8.79 9.13
CA ILE A 165 -16.54 9.83 9.66
C ILE A 165 -16.45 9.72 11.19
N LYS A 166 -17.59 9.71 11.88
CA LYS A 166 -17.63 9.66 13.35
C LYS A 166 -17.01 8.39 13.90
N ARG A 167 -17.34 7.20 13.36
CA ARG A 167 -16.76 5.94 13.83
C ARG A 167 -15.26 5.86 13.56
N GLY A 168 -14.83 6.28 12.37
CA GLY A 168 -13.40 6.27 12.04
C GLY A 168 -12.60 7.24 12.90
N LEU A 169 -13.15 8.42 13.20
CA LEU A 169 -12.50 9.40 14.06
C LEU A 169 -12.53 8.98 15.54
N LEU A 170 -13.69 8.59 16.08
CA LEU A 170 -13.86 8.33 17.52
C LEU A 170 -13.33 6.96 17.96
N LEU A 171 -13.25 5.98 17.06
CA LEU A 171 -12.71 4.66 17.37
C LEU A 171 -11.34 4.45 16.73
N GLY A 172 -11.21 4.78 15.44
CA GLY A 172 -9.98 4.53 14.70
C GLY A 172 -8.81 5.41 15.15
N ALA A 173 -9.02 6.73 15.29
CA ALA A 173 -7.93 7.64 15.62
C ALA A 173 -7.33 7.38 17.02
N PRO A 174 -8.12 7.18 18.11
CA PRO A 174 -7.55 6.86 19.41
C PRO A 174 -6.72 5.57 19.41
N ILE A 175 -7.20 4.50 18.77
CA ILE A 175 -6.46 3.23 18.71
C ILE A 175 -5.14 3.42 17.95
N GLN A 176 -5.15 4.15 16.84
CA GLN A 176 -3.95 4.43 16.05
C GLN A 176 -2.95 5.32 16.79
N ILE A 177 -3.43 6.33 17.51
CA ILE A 177 -2.58 7.20 18.35
C ILE A 177 -1.96 6.38 19.48
N LEU A 178 -2.73 5.55 20.17
CA LEU A 178 -2.20 4.70 21.24
C LEU A 178 -1.17 3.69 20.73
N ALA A 179 -1.42 3.07 19.58
CA ALA A 179 -0.46 2.18 18.93
C ALA A 179 0.84 2.93 18.53
N ALA A 180 0.70 4.13 17.96
CA ALA A 180 1.85 4.96 17.60
C ALA A 180 2.65 5.42 18.84
N LEU A 181 1.98 5.80 19.92
CA LEU A 181 2.64 6.15 21.19
C LEU A 181 3.38 4.95 21.78
N ALA A 182 2.78 3.76 21.76
CA ALA A 182 3.44 2.54 22.20
C ALA A 182 4.70 2.23 21.38
N LEU A 183 4.64 2.39 20.04
CA LEU A 183 5.81 2.25 19.17
C LEU A 183 6.90 3.27 19.52
N VAL A 184 6.57 4.56 19.58
CA VAL A 184 7.55 5.61 19.88
C VAL A 184 8.16 5.42 21.26
N GLN A 185 7.37 5.04 22.26
CA GLN A 185 7.86 4.78 23.61
C GLN A 185 8.78 3.55 23.67
N ASN A 186 8.48 2.50 22.89
CA ASN A 186 9.33 1.32 22.77
C ASN A 186 10.67 1.65 22.10
N GLU A 187 10.65 2.38 20.99
CA GLU A 187 11.88 2.80 20.28
C GLU A 187 12.75 3.75 21.11
N GLN A 188 12.16 4.48 22.06
CA GLN A 188 12.88 5.40 22.95
C GLN A 188 13.25 4.77 24.30
N SER A 189 12.86 3.52 24.57
CA SER A 189 13.22 2.86 25.82
C SER A 189 14.71 2.50 25.82
N ALA A 190 15.27 2.31 27.02
CA ALA A 190 16.65 1.83 27.15
C ALA A 190 16.83 0.38 26.66
N ASP A 191 15.73 -0.37 26.60
CA ASP A 191 15.67 -1.78 26.21
C ASP A 191 14.40 -1.99 25.35
N PRO A 192 14.47 -1.76 24.03
CA PRO A 192 13.33 -1.92 23.13
C PRO A 192 12.93 -3.39 22.98
N SER A 193 11.62 -3.67 22.97
CA SER A 193 11.09 -5.02 22.75
C SER A 193 10.53 -5.15 21.33
N GLU A 194 11.00 -6.15 20.60
CA GLU A 194 10.48 -6.53 19.28
C GLU A 194 9.05 -7.06 19.39
N ALA A 195 8.72 -7.72 20.49
CA ALA A 195 7.37 -8.17 20.78
C ALA A 195 6.41 -6.98 20.97
N VAL A 196 6.79 -5.96 21.75
CA VAL A 196 6.00 -4.74 21.92
C VAL A 196 5.81 -4.02 20.59
N TYR A 197 6.88 -3.91 19.79
CA TYR A 197 6.82 -3.38 18.43
C TYR A 197 5.78 -4.14 17.58
N LEU A 198 5.87 -5.48 17.53
CA LEU A 198 4.98 -6.30 16.72
C LEU A 198 3.53 -6.29 17.23
N PHE A 199 3.31 -6.23 18.55
CA PHE A 199 1.97 -6.08 19.13
C PHE A 199 1.34 -4.74 18.75
N ALA A 200 2.07 -3.63 18.90
CA ALA A 200 1.58 -2.32 18.53
C ALA A 200 1.30 -2.21 17.03
N LEU A 201 2.17 -2.78 16.19
CA LEU A 201 1.96 -2.89 14.75
C LEU A 201 0.72 -3.74 14.40
N THR A 202 0.52 -4.86 15.09
CA THR A 202 -0.65 -5.74 14.92
C THR A 202 -1.95 -4.99 15.26
N VAL A 203 -1.98 -4.27 16.39
CA VAL A 203 -3.10 -3.42 16.77
C VAL A 203 -3.36 -2.34 15.72
N SER A 204 -2.30 -1.70 15.21
CA SER A 204 -2.41 -0.71 14.15
C SER A 204 -3.02 -1.28 12.87
N PHE A 205 -2.57 -2.46 12.40
CA PHE A 205 -3.15 -3.08 11.20
C PHE A 205 -4.60 -3.50 11.39
N ILE A 206 -4.96 -4.09 12.54
CA ILE A 206 -6.34 -4.49 12.85
C ILE A 206 -7.26 -3.26 12.90
N ALA A 207 -6.77 -2.14 13.44
CA ALA A 207 -7.54 -0.90 13.55
C ALA A 207 -7.51 -0.04 12.28
N ALA A 208 -6.61 -0.27 11.33
CA ALA A 208 -6.43 0.55 10.13
C ALA A 208 -7.71 0.73 9.29
N PRO A 209 -8.61 -0.26 9.13
CA PRO A 209 -9.87 -0.06 8.44
C PRO A 209 -10.79 0.96 9.11
N LEU A 210 -10.74 1.12 10.44
CA LEU A 210 -11.55 2.12 11.15
C LEU A 210 -11.10 3.53 10.76
N LEU A 211 -9.81 3.83 10.84
CA LEU A 211 -9.30 5.14 10.42
C LEU A 211 -9.50 5.38 8.92
N SER A 212 -9.42 4.32 8.10
CA SER A 212 -9.76 4.41 6.68
C SER A 212 -11.21 4.84 6.42
N MET A 213 -12.17 4.47 7.29
CA MET A 213 -13.56 4.96 7.19
C MET A 213 -13.64 6.48 7.33
N PHE A 214 -12.80 7.07 8.20
CA PHE A 214 -12.73 8.52 8.35
C PHE A 214 -12.22 9.17 7.05
N PHE A 215 -11.08 8.73 6.52
CA PHE A 215 -10.52 9.30 5.29
C PHE A 215 -11.49 9.16 4.10
N VAL A 216 -12.05 7.96 3.88
CA VAL A 216 -13.02 7.73 2.81
C VAL A 216 -14.27 8.60 2.99
N GLY A 217 -14.80 8.70 4.22
CA GLY A 217 -15.97 9.51 4.52
C GLY A 217 -15.75 11.00 4.28
N VAL A 218 -14.60 11.54 4.71
CA VAL A 218 -14.22 12.94 4.49
C VAL A 218 -14.04 13.23 3.01
N ILE A 219 -13.30 12.38 2.28
CA ILE A 219 -13.08 12.57 0.84
C ILE A 219 -14.41 12.52 0.08
N ARG A 220 -15.29 11.55 0.37
CA ARG A 220 -16.63 11.48 -0.24
C ARG A 220 -17.45 12.73 0.00
N LYS A 221 -17.45 13.24 1.24
CA LYS A 221 -18.14 14.48 1.60
C LYS A 221 -17.58 15.69 0.84
N LEU A 222 -16.25 15.82 0.77
CA LEU A 222 -15.60 16.92 0.05
C LEU A 222 -15.87 16.87 -1.45
N VAL A 223 -15.85 15.69 -2.07
CA VAL A 223 -16.18 15.53 -3.49
C VAL A 223 -17.63 15.91 -3.77
N GLU A 224 -18.57 15.57 -2.87
CA GLU A 224 -19.99 15.90 -3.03
C GLU A 224 -20.28 17.40 -2.80
N GLU A 225 -19.79 17.96 -1.70
CA GLU A 225 -20.17 19.31 -1.25
C GLU A 225 -19.24 20.42 -1.76
N LYS A 226 -17.95 20.11 -1.93
CA LYS A 226 -16.89 21.09 -2.25
C LYS A 226 -15.89 20.53 -3.27
N PRO A 227 -16.31 20.05 -4.45
CA PRO A 227 -15.43 19.35 -5.38
C PRO A 227 -14.19 20.16 -5.79
N ASN A 228 -14.29 21.48 -5.84
CA ASN A 228 -13.18 22.36 -6.21
C ASN A 228 -11.98 22.25 -5.27
N THR A 229 -12.16 21.89 -3.99
CA THR A 229 -11.05 21.78 -3.03
C THR A 229 -10.18 20.53 -3.24
N VAL A 230 -10.71 19.52 -3.93
CA VAL A 230 -10.05 18.21 -4.13
C VAL A 230 -9.87 17.85 -5.61
N SER A 231 -10.55 18.55 -6.52
CA SER A 231 -10.52 18.27 -7.96
C SER A 231 -9.13 18.38 -8.59
N TRP A 232 -8.26 19.22 -8.03
CA TRP A 232 -6.88 19.38 -8.47
C TRP A 232 -6.04 18.10 -8.32
N MET A 233 -6.43 17.16 -7.43
CA MET A 233 -5.78 15.85 -7.26
C MET A 233 -6.24 14.82 -8.30
N LYS A 234 -7.35 15.07 -9.01
CA LYS A 234 -7.95 14.12 -9.96
C LYS A 234 -6.97 13.67 -11.06
N PRO A 235 -6.16 14.56 -11.69
CA PRO A 235 -5.20 14.15 -12.71
C PRO A 235 -4.21 13.08 -12.22
N ALA A 236 -3.67 13.24 -11.02
CA ALA A 236 -2.78 12.23 -10.42
C ALA A 236 -3.49 10.89 -10.20
N GLY A 237 -4.76 10.92 -9.77
CA GLY A 237 -5.58 9.71 -9.62
C GLY A 237 -5.85 8.98 -10.95
N GLN A 238 -5.95 9.71 -12.08
CA GLN A 238 -6.10 9.13 -13.41
C GLN A 238 -4.79 8.53 -13.96
N MET A 239 -3.65 8.89 -13.37
CA MET A 239 -2.30 8.48 -13.74
C MET A 239 -1.58 7.75 -12.59
N SER A 240 -2.33 7.03 -11.74
CA SER A 240 -1.78 6.50 -10.48
C SER A 240 -0.60 5.55 -10.65
N LEU A 241 -0.55 4.75 -11.72
CA LEU A 241 0.58 3.86 -12.00
C LEU A 241 1.81 4.67 -12.47
N THR A 242 1.61 5.64 -13.36
CA THR A 242 2.68 6.55 -13.77
C THR A 242 3.22 7.35 -12.58
N VAL A 243 2.33 7.89 -11.74
CA VAL A 243 2.72 8.67 -10.56
C VAL A 243 3.52 7.82 -9.57
N TYR A 244 3.07 6.61 -9.26
CA TYR A 244 3.78 5.71 -8.34
C TYR A 244 5.19 5.36 -8.81
N ILE A 245 5.36 5.01 -10.10
CA ILE A 245 6.68 4.74 -10.66
C ILE A 245 7.54 6.01 -10.70
N SER A 246 6.94 7.16 -11.04
CA SER A 246 7.66 8.45 -11.04
C SER A 246 8.12 8.85 -9.65
N GLN A 247 7.34 8.57 -8.60
CA GLN A 247 7.77 8.75 -7.20
C GLN A 247 9.04 7.94 -6.94
N SER A 248 9.07 6.68 -7.33
CA SER A 248 10.21 5.78 -7.11
C SER A 248 11.45 6.20 -7.90
N ILE A 249 11.27 6.72 -9.13
CA ILE A 249 12.37 7.28 -9.92
C ILE A 249 12.94 8.52 -9.24
N ILE A 250 12.08 9.46 -8.84
CA ILE A 250 12.50 10.72 -8.19
C ILE A 250 13.21 10.42 -6.87
N THR A 251 12.65 9.55 -6.02
CA THR A 251 13.28 9.20 -4.74
C THR A 251 14.57 8.42 -4.94
N SER A 252 14.66 7.52 -5.93
CA SER A 252 15.90 6.83 -6.27
C SER A 252 17.00 7.81 -6.71
N LEU A 253 16.67 8.88 -7.43
CA LEU A 253 17.64 9.92 -7.79
C LEU A 253 18.00 10.83 -6.61
N ILE A 254 17.11 11.07 -5.66
CA ILE A 254 17.41 11.93 -4.52
C ILE A 254 18.27 11.19 -3.48
N PHE A 255 17.89 9.96 -3.15
CA PHE A 255 18.56 9.21 -2.09
C PHE A 255 19.71 8.36 -2.61
N GLY A 256 19.66 7.89 -3.86
CA GLY A 256 20.72 7.05 -4.41
C GLY A 256 22.02 7.83 -4.64
N PRO A 257 23.19 7.16 -4.49
CA PRO A 257 24.51 7.77 -4.69
C PRO A 257 24.78 8.12 -6.17
N TRP A 258 23.98 7.56 -7.09
CA TRP A 258 23.94 7.91 -8.51
C TRP A 258 23.16 9.21 -8.83
N GLY A 259 22.66 9.92 -7.82
CA GLY A 259 21.97 11.20 -7.99
C GLY A 259 22.42 12.24 -6.96
N LEU A 260 21.59 12.56 -5.96
CA LEU A 260 21.96 13.51 -4.90
C LEU A 260 22.61 12.85 -3.69
N GLY A 261 22.54 11.52 -3.56
CA GLY A 261 23.23 10.77 -2.51
C GLY A 261 22.72 11.00 -1.08
N LEU A 262 21.49 11.48 -0.88
CA LEU A 262 20.99 11.88 0.44
C LEU A 262 20.50 10.73 1.33
N PHE A 263 20.90 9.49 1.05
CA PHE A 263 20.51 8.33 1.85
C PHE A 263 21.09 8.45 3.26
N GLN A 264 20.23 8.36 4.29
CA GLN A 264 20.57 8.58 5.70
C GLN A 264 21.07 9.99 6.09
N ASP A 265 21.10 10.95 5.15
CA ASP A 265 21.56 12.33 5.41
C ASP A 265 20.45 13.28 5.90
N LEU A 266 19.19 12.88 5.76
CA LEU A 266 18.03 13.74 6.08
C LEU A 266 17.31 13.29 7.34
N GLN A 267 16.92 14.26 8.16
CA GLN A 267 16.02 14.05 9.28
C GLN A 267 14.58 13.78 8.80
N THR A 268 13.80 13.07 9.60
CA THR A 268 12.43 12.65 9.26
C THR A 268 11.52 13.79 8.81
N TRP A 269 11.61 14.98 9.42
CA TRP A 269 10.80 16.13 9.03
C TRP A 269 11.18 16.70 7.65
N GLN A 270 12.47 16.63 7.27
CA GLN A 270 12.94 17.05 5.94
C GLN A 270 12.39 16.09 4.88
N VAL A 271 12.42 14.78 5.16
CA VAL A 271 11.83 13.76 4.29
C VAL A 271 10.33 13.96 4.14
N LEU A 272 9.61 14.35 5.18
CA LEU A 272 8.17 14.68 5.09
C LEU A 272 7.90 15.86 4.14
N ILE A 273 8.65 16.95 4.26
CA ILE A 273 8.53 18.12 3.36
C ILE A 273 8.82 17.68 1.92
N LEU A 274 9.89 16.91 1.72
CA LEU A 274 10.26 16.38 0.41
C LEU A 274 9.14 15.50 -0.18
N ALA A 275 8.53 14.63 0.62
CA ALA A 275 7.45 13.76 0.19
C ALA A 275 6.22 14.56 -0.29
N PHE A 276 5.82 15.60 0.46
CA PHE A 276 4.75 16.51 0.03
C PHE A 276 5.13 17.29 -1.24
N GLY A 277 6.39 17.72 -1.35
CA GLY A 277 6.91 18.41 -2.53
C GLY A 277 6.88 17.54 -3.79
N ILE A 278 7.38 16.30 -3.70
CA ILE A 278 7.36 15.32 -4.80
C ILE A 278 5.91 15.02 -5.21
N TRP A 279 5.04 14.76 -4.23
CA TRP A 279 3.64 14.49 -4.51
C TRP A 279 2.95 15.67 -5.19
N GLY A 280 3.11 16.89 -4.67
CA GLY A 280 2.56 18.11 -5.26
C GLY A 280 3.07 18.37 -6.69
N LEU A 281 4.37 18.19 -6.91
CA LEU A 281 5.00 18.27 -8.23
C LEU A 281 4.37 17.27 -9.20
N LEU A 282 4.21 16.00 -8.80
CA LEU A 282 3.63 14.98 -9.65
C LEU A 282 2.15 15.22 -9.95
N VAL A 283 1.38 15.80 -9.01
CA VAL A 283 0.00 16.23 -9.28
C VAL A 283 -0.03 17.35 -10.33
N TYR A 284 0.85 18.34 -10.19
CA TYR A 284 0.98 19.42 -11.16
C TYR A 284 1.39 18.92 -12.55
N LEU A 285 2.41 18.06 -12.64
CA LEU A 285 2.86 17.45 -13.89
C LEU A 285 1.79 16.57 -14.53
N SER A 286 1.04 15.81 -13.73
CA SER A 286 -0.10 15.02 -14.22
C SER A 286 -1.18 15.92 -14.83
N THR A 287 -1.41 17.10 -14.25
CA THR A 287 -2.36 18.09 -14.77
C THR A 287 -1.92 18.62 -16.13
N ILE A 288 -0.64 18.98 -16.28
CA ILE A 288 -0.09 19.42 -17.58
C ILE A 288 -0.17 18.28 -18.60
N TRP A 289 0.23 17.07 -18.21
CA TRP A 289 0.23 15.91 -19.08
C TRP A 289 -1.16 15.62 -19.66
N LEU A 290 -2.19 15.62 -18.81
CA LEU A 290 -3.55 15.32 -19.23
C LEU A 290 -4.23 16.43 -20.06
N LYS A 291 -3.65 17.64 -20.13
CA LYS A 291 -4.07 18.65 -21.12
C LYS A 291 -3.70 18.23 -22.55
N LYS A 292 -2.62 17.46 -22.72
CA LYS A 292 -2.10 17.03 -24.04
C LYS A 292 -2.44 15.58 -24.37
N TYR A 293 -2.48 14.70 -23.37
CA TYR A 293 -2.65 13.25 -23.55
C TYR A 293 -3.87 12.73 -22.78
N LYS A 294 -4.51 11.66 -23.26
CA LYS A 294 -5.74 11.12 -22.64
C LYS A 294 -5.49 10.22 -21.42
N GLN A 295 -4.25 9.79 -21.20
CA GLN A 295 -3.86 8.84 -20.16
C GLN A 295 -2.36 8.96 -19.88
N GLY A 296 -1.91 8.48 -18.73
CA GLY A 296 -0.49 8.43 -18.41
C GLY A 296 0.29 7.43 -19.29
N PRO A 297 1.63 7.59 -19.41
CA PRO A 297 2.49 6.71 -20.19
C PRO A 297 2.36 5.23 -19.82
N LEU A 298 2.42 4.90 -18.53
CA LEU A 298 2.37 3.50 -18.09
C LEU A 298 0.97 2.93 -18.17
N GLU A 299 -0.06 3.75 -17.94
CA GLU A 299 -1.45 3.35 -18.18
C GLU A 299 -1.67 3.01 -19.66
N LYS A 300 -1.11 3.81 -20.58
CA LYS A 300 -1.15 3.55 -22.03
C LYS A 300 -0.43 2.24 -22.37
N LEU A 301 0.74 2.00 -21.79
CA LEU A 301 1.51 0.77 -22.00
C LEU A 301 0.71 -0.45 -21.56
N VAL A 302 0.20 -0.45 -20.32
CA VAL A 302 -0.64 -1.54 -19.79
C VAL A 302 -1.90 -1.70 -20.63
N HIS A 303 -2.54 -0.61 -21.05
CA HIS A 303 -3.70 -0.69 -21.94
C HIS A 303 -3.38 -1.34 -23.29
N SER A 304 -2.22 -1.03 -23.86
CA SER A 304 -1.79 -1.56 -25.16
C SER A 304 -1.54 -3.07 -25.11
N VAL A 305 -0.86 -3.56 -24.07
CA VAL A 305 -0.55 -5.00 -23.91
C VAL A 305 -1.76 -5.83 -23.46
N THR A 306 -2.79 -5.18 -22.92
CA THR A 306 -4.02 -5.85 -22.43
C THR A 306 -5.18 -5.80 -23.42
N LYS A 307 -5.05 -5.07 -24.53
CA LYS A 307 -6.10 -5.02 -25.54
C LYS A 307 -6.18 -6.39 -26.21
N ASP A 308 -7.32 -7.06 -26.07
CA ASP A 308 -7.61 -8.25 -26.86
C ASP A 308 -7.68 -7.80 -28.34
N ARG A 309 -6.85 -8.43 -29.18
CA ARG A 309 -6.97 -8.38 -30.63
C ARG A 309 -7.97 -9.43 -31.06
#